data_AF-A0A2S6GBY6-F1
#
_entry.id   AF-A0A2S6GBY6-F1
#
_cell.length_a   1.000
_cell.length_b   1.000
_cell.length_c   1.000
_cell.angle_alpha   90.00
_cell.angle_beta   90.00
_cell.angle_gamma   90.00
#
_symmetry.space_group_name_H-M   'P 1'
#
loop_
_entity.id
_entity.type
_entity.pdbx_description
1 polymer ?
#
loop_
_entity_poly.entity_id
_entity_poly.type
_entity_poly.pdbx_seq_one_letter_code
_entity_poly.pdbx_strand_id
1 'polypeptide(L)'
;MADRLRLSVRTLRDAHVALVAVRPVVSDPPLDWRSYYYRSATVYREVAATDPDHANEALYWAEREHEKAQRPLDKIPTDVVDSGPVGRVRLHSLDALCQDLDGTLPPRGGRSAAYHLACAELFAVVSEIDRFNHHQARYYADKSRRDAREAKA
;
A
#
# COMPACT_ATOMS: atom_id res chain seq x y z
N MET A 1 15.80 -19.11 -13.94
CA MET A 1 14.35 -18.90 -13.71
C MET A 1 13.99 -17.49 -13.22
N ALA A 2 14.82 -16.81 -12.39
CA ALA A 2 14.58 -15.43 -11.94
C ALA A 2 14.44 -14.39 -13.08
N ASP A 3 15.04 -14.65 -14.23
CA ASP A 3 15.11 -13.71 -15.36
C ASP A 3 13.78 -13.59 -16.16
N ARG A 4 12.90 -14.59 -16.09
CA ARG A 4 11.59 -14.55 -16.77
C ARG A 4 10.53 -13.71 -16.04
N LEU A 5 10.67 -13.54 -14.73
CA LEU A 5 9.77 -12.70 -13.94
C LEU A 5 10.01 -11.21 -14.18
N ARG A 6 11.26 -10.80 -14.42
CA ARG A 6 11.63 -9.41 -14.71
C ARG A 6 11.08 -8.88 -16.03
N LEU A 7 10.82 -9.75 -17.01
CA LEU A 7 10.36 -9.33 -18.34
C LEU A 7 8.83 -9.14 -18.43
N SER A 8 8.05 -9.65 -17.47
CA SER A 8 6.57 -9.65 -17.53
C SER A 8 5.89 -8.70 -16.55
N VAL A 9 6.61 -8.17 -15.56
CA VAL A 9 6.05 -7.25 -14.57
C VAL A 9 6.42 -5.82 -14.96
N ARG A 10 5.47 -5.08 -15.54
CA ARG A 10 5.64 -3.67 -15.91
C ARG A 10 4.62 -2.75 -15.27
N THR A 11 3.46 -3.27 -14.91
CA THR A 11 2.42 -2.51 -14.22
C THR A 11 2.30 -2.94 -12.77
N LEU A 12 1.72 -2.07 -11.94
CA LEU A 12 1.38 -2.42 -10.55
C LEU A 12 0.46 -3.65 -10.49
N ARG A 13 -0.47 -3.76 -11.44
CA ARG A 13 -1.35 -4.92 -11.55
C ARG A 13 -0.57 -6.21 -11.80
N ASP A 14 0.38 -6.21 -12.72
CA ASP A 14 1.20 -7.39 -13.02
C ASP A 14 2.02 -7.80 -11.80
N ALA A 15 2.56 -6.83 -11.05
CA ALA A 15 3.28 -7.10 -9.81
C ALA A 15 2.38 -7.79 -8.79
N HIS A 16 1.15 -7.30 -8.57
CA HIS A 16 0.21 -7.97 -7.67
C HIS A 16 -0.07 -9.41 -8.09
N VAL A 17 -0.36 -9.65 -9.38
CA VAL A 17 -0.63 -11.00 -9.90
C VAL A 17 0.59 -11.91 -9.70
N ALA A 18 1.77 -11.45 -10.09
CA ALA A 18 3.00 -12.23 -10.01
C ALA A 18 3.40 -12.55 -8.56
N LEU A 19 3.24 -11.60 -7.64
CA LEU A 19 3.59 -11.78 -6.22
C LEU A 19 2.59 -12.68 -5.50
N VAL A 20 1.28 -12.52 -5.74
CA VAL A 20 0.27 -13.43 -5.18
C VAL A 20 0.52 -14.87 -5.60
N ALA A 21 0.94 -15.11 -6.85
CA ALA A 21 1.20 -16.46 -7.35
C ALA A 21 2.39 -17.18 -6.68
N VAL A 22 3.31 -16.43 -6.05
CA VAL A 22 4.53 -16.97 -5.40
C VAL A 22 4.54 -16.74 -3.90
N ARG A 23 3.42 -16.30 -3.34
CA ARG A 23 3.28 -16.02 -1.91
C ARG A 23 3.38 -17.32 -1.11
N PRO A 24 4.15 -17.36 0.00
CA PRO A 24 4.18 -18.51 0.89
C PRO A 24 2.79 -18.81 1.48
N VAL A 25 2.56 -20.04 1.91
CA VAL A 25 1.35 -20.39 2.67
C VAL A 25 1.53 -20.04 4.15
N VAL A 26 0.43 -19.90 4.88
CA VAL A 26 0.44 -19.46 6.30
C VAL A 26 1.30 -20.38 7.19
N SER A 27 1.37 -21.67 6.86
CA SER A 27 2.17 -22.67 7.57
C SER A 27 3.66 -22.65 7.22
N ASP A 28 4.08 -21.88 6.21
CA ASP A 28 5.49 -21.81 5.81
C ASP A 28 6.33 -21.09 6.87
N PRO A 29 7.61 -21.45 7.01
CA PRO A 29 8.53 -20.82 7.95
C PRO A 29 8.56 -19.29 7.82
N PRO A 30 8.72 -18.54 8.94
CA PRO A 30 8.83 -17.08 8.89
C PRO A 30 9.99 -16.55 8.00
N LEU A 31 11.01 -17.37 7.76
CA LEU A 31 12.12 -17.03 6.87
C LEU A 31 11.69 -16.95 5.39
N ASP A 32 10.75 -17.80 4.98
CA ASP A 32 10.21 -17.80 3.61
C ASP A 32 9.35 -16.56 3.40
N TRP A 33 8.54 -16.20 4.42
CA TRP A 33 7.81 -14.94 4.47
C TRP A 33 8.71 -13.70 4.39
N ARG A 34 9.80 -13.67 5.16
CA ARG A 34 10.79 -12.59 5.07
C ARG A 34 11.36 -12.46 3.65
N SER A 35 11.74 -13.58 3.06
CA SER A 35 12.31 -13.61 1.71
C SER A 35 11.31 -13.13 0.67
N TYR A 36 10.05 -13.55 0.78
CA TYR A 36 8.95 -13.07 -0.03
C TYR A 36 8.74 -11.56 0.10
N TYR A 37 8.73 -11.01 1.32
CA TYR A 37 8.54 -9.59 1.56
C TYR A 37 9.69 -8.73 1.01
N TYR A 38 10.95 -9.15 1.17
CA TYR A 38 12.07 -8.45 0.53
C TYR A 38 11.98 -8.49 -0.99
N ARG A 39 11.61 -9.65 -1.57
CA ARG A 39 11.42 -9.77 -3.02
C ARG A 39 10.29 -8.87 -3.51
N SER A 40 9.17 -8.84 -2.80
CA SER A 40 8.01 -8.00 -3.11
C SER A 40 8.39 -6.52 -3.09
N ALA A 41 9.11 -6.08 -2.05
CA ALA A 41 9.60 -4.72 -1.94
C ALA A 41 10.45 -4.30 -3.15
N THR A 42 11.35 -5.19 -3.61
CA THR A 42 12.16 -4.92 -4.81
C THR A 42 11.32 -4.81 -6.07
N VAL A 43 10.40 -5.75 -6.30
CA VAL A 43 9.51 -5.74 -7.48
C VAL A 43 8.68 -4.46 -7.54
N TYR A 44 8.11 -4.03 -6.42
CA TYR A 44 7.33 -2.80 -6.38
C TYR A 44 8.17 -1.54 -6.64
N ARG A 45 9.43 -1.47 -6.18
CA ARG A 45 10.33 -0.36 -6.54
C ARG A 45 10.65 -0.34 -8.04
N GLU A 46 10.87 -1.51 -8.64
CA GLU A 46 11.12 -1.63 -10.09
C GLU A 46 9.88 -1.18 -10.89
N VAL A 47 8.68 -1.54 -10.44
CA VAL A 47 7.42 -1.08 -11.04
C VAL A 47 7.23 0.42 -10.91
N ALA A 48 7.56 1.02 -9.76
CA ALA A 48 7.41 2.46 -9.59
C ALA A 48 8.16 3.28 -10.65
N ALA A 49 9.27 2.75 -11.18
CA ALA A 49 10.04 3.38 -12.25
C ALA A 49 9.44 3.16 -13.66
N THR A 50 8.58 2.16 -13.83
CA THR A 50 8.06 1.73 -15.15
C THR A 50 6.57 2.00 -15.35
N ASP A 51 5.81 2.18 -14.27
CA ASP A 51 4.39 2.52 -14.25
C ASP A 51 4.19 3.89 -13.55
N PRO A 52 4.43 5.02 -14.27
CA PRO A 52 4.41 6.35 -13.67
C PRO A 52 3.04 6.74 -13.12
N ASP A 53 1.96 6.20 -13.69
CA ASP A 53 0.59 6.46 -13.23
C ASP A 53 0.30 5.85 -11.85
N HIS A 54 1.08 4.84 -11.45
CA HIS A 54 0.96 4.14 -10.16
C HIS A 54 2.23 4.21 -9.33
N ALA A 55 3.17 5.10 -9.66
CA ALA A 55 4.48 5.13 -9.03
C ALA A 55 4.41 5.30 -7.51
N ASN A 56 3.56 6.21 -7.02
CA ASN A 56 3.40 6.44 -5.57
C ASN A 56 2.78 5.24 -4.85
N GLU A 57 1.83 4.57 -5.50
CA GLU A 57 1.19 3.37 -4.96
C GLU A 57 2.19 2.21 -4.90
N ALA A 58 2.98 2.03 -5.96
CA ALA A 58 4.05 1.04 -6.00
C ALA A 58 5.12 1.32 -4.92
N LEU A 59 5.54 2.57 -4.70
CA LEU A 59 6.48 2.91 -3.64
C LEU A 59 5.91 2.67 -2.24
N TYR A 60 4.62 3.00 -2.02
CA TYR A 60 3.93 2.65 -0.78
C TYR A 60 3.97 1.14 -0.50
N TRP A 61 3.64 0.30 -1.49
CA TRP A 61 3.73 -1.14 -1.35
C TRP A 61 5.16 -1.59 -1.08
N ALA A 62 6.15 -1.01 -1.77
CA ALA A 62 7.54 -1.35 -1.57
C ALA A 62 8.02 -1.10 -0.13
N GLU A 63 7.65 0.05 0.44
CA GLU A 63 8.00 0.41 1.82
C GLU A 63 7.33 -0.51 2.82
N ARG A 64 6.01 -0.71 2.68
CA ARG A 64 5.23 -1.59 3.54
C ARG A 64 5.77 -3.02 3.58
N GLU A 65 6.11 -3.59 2.42
CA GLU A 65 6.67 -4.94 2.35
C GLU A 65 8.09 -4.97 2.95
N HIS A 66 8.89 -3.93 2.75
CA HIS A 66 10.22 -3.84 3.36
C HIS A 66 10.15 -3.78 4.90
N GLU A 67 9.23 -2.98 5.46
CA GLU A 67 9.00 -2.91 6.90
C GLU A 67 8.59 -4.27 7.49
N LYS A 68 7.73 -5.02 6.80
CA LYS A 68 7.34 -6.37 7.22
C LYS A 68 8.54 -7.31 7.24
N ALA A 69 9.40 -7.25 6.23
CA ALA A 69 10.60 -8.08 6.16
C ALA A 69 11.60 -7.80 7.30
N GLN A 70 11.67 -6.55 7.77
CA GLN A 70 12.55 -6.12 8.86
C GLN A 70 12.06 -6.52 10.26
N ARG A 71 10.83 -7.01 10.41
CA ARG A 71 10.32 -7.43 11.72
C ARG A 71 11.10 -8.65 12.27
N PRO A 72 11.16 -8.81 13.60
CA PRO A 72 11.60 -10.06 14.24
C PRO A 72 10.84 -11.26 13.65
N LEU A 73 11.51 -12.40 13.47
CA LEU A 73 10.94 -13.57 12.77
C LEU A 73 9.62 -14.05 13.41
N ASP A 74 9.52 -14.01 14.73
CA ASP A 74 8.32 -14.34 15.50
C ASP A 74 7.16 -13.36 15.32
N LYS A 75 7.41 -12.19 14.70
CA LYS A 75 6.44 -11.11 14.46
C LYS A 75 6.26 -10.80 12.98
N ILE A 76 6.86 -11.58 12.09
CA ILE A 76 6.60 -11.45 10.65
C ILE A 76 5.17 -11.89 10.42
N PRO A 77 4.30 -11.02 9.86
CA PRO A 77 2.97 -11.44 9.46
C PRO A 77 3.09 -12.58 8.44
N THR A 78 2.39 -13.68 8.67
CA THR A 78 2.25 -14.79 7.71
C THR A 78 0.87 -14.79 7.01
N ASP A 79 0.18 -13.65 7.20
CA ASP A 79 -1.15 -13.26 6.74
C ASP A 79 -2.17 -14.37 6.39
N VAL A 80 -2.92 -14.80 7.40
CA VAL A 80 -4.40 -14.86 7.26
C VAL A 80 -4.85 -13.41 7.15
N VAL A 81 -5.71 -13.11 6.18
CA VAL A 81 -6.22 -11.75 5.93
C VAL A 81 -6.70 -11.11 7.24
N ASP A 82 -5.98 -10.11 7.71
CA ASP A 82 -6.58 -9.09 8.56
C ASP A 82 -6.40 -7.74 7.86
N SER A 83 -7.49 -7.23 7.34
CA SER A 83 -7.62 -5.90 6.77
C SER A 83 -7.69 -4.85 7.90
N GLY A 84 -6.95 -5.06 9.00
CA GLY A 84 -7.12 -4.40 10.31
C GLY A 84 -5.88 -4.51 11.21
N PRO A 85 -5.79 -3.71 12.28
CA PRO A 85 -4.61 -2.92 12.61
C PRO A 85 -3.51 -3.71 13.34
N VAL A 86 -2.26 -3.48 12.93
CA VAL A 86 -1.09 -3.94 13.69
C VAL A 86 -0.91 -3.03 14.91
N GLY A 87 -0.96 -3.64 16.09
CA GLY A 87 -0.95 -2.94 17.37
C GLY A 87 0.20 -1.93 17.58
N ARG A 88 -0.22 -0.75 18.06
CA ARG A 88 0.48 0.29 18.84
C ARG A 88 1.88 0.71 18.37
N VAL A 89 1.93 1.81 17.61
CA VAL A 89 2.96 2.85 17.73
C VAL A 89 2.26 4.22 17.72
N ARG A 90 2.74 5.13 18.57
CA ARG A 90 2.17 6.46 18.87
C ARG A 90 2.29 7.40 17.66
N LEU A 91 1.33 8.33 17.59
CA LEU A 91 0.74 9.00 16.41
C LEU A 91 -0.17 8.02 15.68
N HIS A 92 -1.48 8.28 15.67
CA HIS A 92 -2.44 7.56 14.85
C HIS A 92 -1.83 7.40 13.45
N SER A 93 -1.46 6.17 13.06
CA SER A 93 -0.83 5.94 11.75
C SER A 93 -1.77 6.51 10.69
N LEU A 94 -1.22 7.05 9.60
CA LEU A 94 -2.06 7.60 8.53
C LEU A 94 -3.13 6.58 8.08
N ASP A 95 -2.81 5.28 8.11
CA ASP A 95 -3.76 4.19 7.91
C ASP A 95 -4.89 4.16 8.95
N ALA A 96 -4.61 4.32 10.24
CA ALA A 96 -5.64 4.38 11.27
C ALA A 96 -6.50 5.66 11.13
N LEU A 97 -5.89 6.80 10.80
CA LEU A 97 -6.62 8.03 10.48
C LEU A 97 -7.52 7.85 9.25
N CYS A 98 -7.02 7.18 8.20
CA CYS A 98 -7.78 6.86 6.99
C CYS A 98 -8.93 5.89 7.28
N GLN A 99 -8.71 4.87 8.10
CA GLN A 99 -9.74 3.92 8.53
C GLN A 99 -10.80 4.59 9.42
N ASP A 100 -10.39 5.47 10.33
CA ASP A 100 -11.30 6.24 11.18
C ASP A 100 -12.10 7.25 10.36
N LEU A 101 -11.48 7.95 9.40
CA LEU A 101 -12.20 8.73 8.40
C LEU A 101 -13.17 7.82 7.66
N ASP A 102 -12.73 6.68 7.16
CA ASP A 102 -13.60 5.76 6.41
C ASP A 102 -14.77 5.20 7.23
N GLY A 103 -14.60 5.01 8.54
CA GLY A 103 -15.61 4.45 9.45
C GLY A 103 -16.53 5.48 10.12
N THR A 104 -16.11 6.74 10.24
CA THR A 104 -16.92 7.83 10.83
C THR A 104 -17.75 8.60 9.80
N LEU A 105 -17.52 8.34 8.52
CA LEU A 105 -18.17 9.05 7.42
C LEU A 105 -19.44 8.34 6.94
N PRO A 106 -20.37 9.09 6.33
CA PRO A 106 -21.57 8.50 5.75
C PRO A 106 -21.22 7.32 4.82
N PRO A 107 -22.12 6.32 4.72
CA PRO A 107 -21.89 5.13 3.90
C PRO A 107 -21.43 5.52 2.50
N ARG A 108 -20.62 4.68 1.84
CA ARG A 108 -19.92 4.96 0.56
C ARG A 108 -20.75 5.69 -0.52
N GLY A 109 -22.08 5.60 -0.50
CA GLY A 109 -22.99 6.34 -1.39
C GLY A 109 -23.34 7.80 -0.99
N GLY A 110 -22.76 8.34 0.10
CA GLY A 110 -23.03 9.69 0.60
C GLY A 110 -21.84 10.66 0.55
N ARG A 111 -20.69 10.23 0.04
CA ARG A 111 -19.49 11.06 -0.07
C ARG A 111 -19.50 11.81 -1.40
N SER A 112 -19.46 13.13 -1.32
CA SER A 112 -19.45 13.97 -2.51
C SER A 112 -18.05 14.04 -3.13
N ALA A 113 -17.99 14.41 -4.41
CA ALA A 113 -16.71 14.72 -5.04
C ALA A 113 -15.93 15.83 -4.29
N ALA A 114 -16.62 16.77 -3.65
CA ALA A 114 -15.99 17.82 -2.84
C ALA A 114 -15.29 17.24 -1.60
N TYR A 115 -15.88 16.25 -0.94
CA TYR A 115 -15.25 15.54 0.16
C TYR A 115 -13.93 14.87 -0.29
N HIS A 116 -13.98 14.14 -1.40
CA HIS A 116 -12.80 13.43 -1.90
C HIS A 116 -11.68 14.39 -2.36
N LEU A 117 -12.02 15.55 -2.90
CA LEU A 117 -11.04 16.60 -3.21
C LEU A 117 -10.39 17.18 -1.95
N ALA A 118 -11.17 17.44 -0.89
CA ALA A 118 -10.63 17.92 0.38
C ALA A 118 -9.66 16.89 1.02
N CYS A 119 -10.00 15.59 0.95
CA CYS A 119 -9.09 14.53 1.37
C CYS A 119 -7.81 14.51 0.52
N ALA A 120 -7.93 14.65 -0.80
CA ALA A 120 -6.77 14.68 -1.68
C ALA A 120 -5.80 15.83 -1.35
N GLU A 121 -6.33 17.02 -1.03
CA GLU A 121 -5.53 18.18 -0.62
C GLU A 121 -4.86 17.94 0.74
N LEU A 122 -5.60 17.45 1.72
CA LEU A 122 -5.06 17.13 3.05
C LEU A 122 -3.90 16.15 2.95
N PHE A 123 -4.07 15.04 2.23
CA PHE A 123 -3.02 14.04 2.07
C PHE A 123 -1.83 14.54 1.24
N ALA A 124 -2.06 15.43 0.26
CA ALA A 124 -0.97 16.07 -0.47
C ALA A 124 -0.11 16.92 0.48
N VAL A 125 -0.72 17.72 1.35
CA VAL A 125 0.00 18.51 2.37
C VAL A 125 0.74 17.59 3.36
N VAL A 126 0.08 16.54 3.85
CA VAL A 126 0.73 15.59 4.77
C VAL A 126 1.96 14.96 4.11
N SER A 127 1.91 14.64 2.81
CA SER A 127 3.06 14.08 2.11
C SER A 127 4.28 15.00 2.06
N GLU A 128 4.10 16.31 2.20
CA GLU A 128 5.20 17.28 2.18
C GLU A 128 5.82 17.47 3.57
N ILE A 129 5.02 17.26 4.62
CA ILE A 129 5.42 17.46 6.01
C ILE A 129 5.99 16.17 6.62
N ASP A 130 5.34 15.04 6.34
CA ASP A 130 5.70 13.74 6.89
C ASP A 130 6.51 12.93 5.88
N ARG A 131 7.83 13.09 5.95
CA ARG A 131 8.78 12.33 5.13
C ARG A 131 8.74 10.82 5.36
N PHE A 132 8.24 10.37 6.52
CA PHE A 132 8.19 8.94 6.84
C PHE A 132 6.97 8.27 6.24
N ASN A 133 5.86 9.02 6.12
CA ASN A 133 4.62 8.53 5.50
C ASN A 133 4.41 9.14 4.10
N HIS A 134 5.47 9.62 3.45
CA HIS A 134 5.38 10.37 2.19
C HIS A 134 4.63 9.61 1.09
N HIS A 135 5.07 8.38 0.77
CA HIS A 135 4.47 7.61 -0.31
C HIS A 135 3.07 7.11 0.03
N GLN A 136 2.82 6.80 1.30
CA GLN A 136 1.48 6.49 1.79
C GLN A 136 0.53 7.67 1.64
N ALA A 137 0.94 8.87 2.04
CA ALA A 137 0.15 10.08 1.90
C ALA A 137 -0.08 10.43 0.42
N ARG A 138 0.94 10.28 -0.44
CA ARG A 138 0.77 10.45 -1.90
C ARG A 138 -0.22 9.45 -2.48
N TYR A 139 -0.13 8.19 -2.09
CA TYR A 139 -1.10 7.16 -2.49
C TYR A 139 -2.53 7.55 -2.13
N TYR A 140 -2.80 7.95 -0.87
CA TYR A 140 -4.13 8.34 -0.44
C TYR A 140 -4.62 9.63 -1.12
N ALA A 141 -3.71 10.56 -1.44
CA ALA A 141 -4.06 11.73 -2.24
C ALA A 141 -4.51 11.34 -3.65
N ASP A 142 -3.75 10.47 -4.33
CA ASP A 142 -4.06 10.01 -5.68
C ASP A 142 -5.34 9.17 -5.73
N LYS A 143 -5.53 8.27 -4.75
CA LYS A 143 -6.77 7.51 -4.56
C LYS A 143 -7.98 8.44 -4.39
N SER A 144 -7.88 9.42 -3.49
CA SER A 144 -8.97 10.37 -3.25
C SER A 144 -9.31 11.18 -4.50
N ARG A 145 -8.33 11.54 -5.34
CA ARG A 145 -8.60 12.19 -6.65
C ARG A 145 -9.35 11.28 -7.61
N ARG A 146 -9.07 9.97 -7.62
CA ARG A 146 -9.80 8.99 -8.45
C ARG A 146 -11.25 8.86 -7.97
N ASP A 147 -11.46 8.66 -6.67
CA ASP A 147 -12.80 8.57 -6.07
C ASP A 147 -13.63 9.85 -6.35
N ALA A 148 -13.00 11.03 -6.32
CA ALA A 148 -13.67 12.29 -6.65
C ALA A 148 -14.15 12.37 -8.12
N ARG A 149 -13.42 11.73 -9.06
CA ARG A 149 -13.82 11.67 -10.47
C ARG A 149 -14.98 10.70 -10.66
N GLU A 150 -14.95 9.57 -9.97
CA GLU A 150 -16.00 8.56 -10.01
C GLU A 150 -17.30 9.07 -9.38
N ALA A 151 -17.23 9.86 -8.29
CA ALA A 151 -18.40 10.45 -7.65
C ALA A 151 -19.06 11.61 -8.44
N LYS A 152 -18.43 12.09 -9.53
CA LYS A 152 -19.01 13.08 -10.45
C LYS A 152 -19.70 12.45 -11.67
N ALA A 153 -19.47 11.16 -11.92
CA ALA A 153 -19.99 10.41 -13.07
C ALA A 153 -21.35 9.78 -12.74
#